data_AF-A0A0C9XAD9-F1
#
_entry.id   AF-A0A0C9XAD9-F1
#
_cell.length_a   1.000
_cell.length_b   1.000
_cell.length_c   1.000
_cell.angle_alpha   90.00
_cell.angle_beta   90.00
_cell.angle_gamma   90.00
#
_symmetry.space_group_name_H-M   'P 1'
#
loop_
_entity.id
_entity.type
_entity.pdbx_description
1 polymer ?
#
loop_
_entity_poly.entity_id
_entity_poly.type
_entity_poly.pdbx_seq_one_letter_code
_entity_poly.pdbx_strand_id
1 'polypeptide(L)'
;MSSPKPEGRFSAYKIALKSVSARTGTPLPSLLVSFGVLHELTAILPLVGVFYGARALGIGERVINAVVMEDSSSQHSQDGAVAWGRNVLKTWVDEGDRWATKVGTRYGLFGYEKGGDLNGVSAAISVPGHIGGDVANAIVAYGVTKAILPLRVGISIYLSPMFSRQVIEPLRKTLQRPFRR
;
A
#
# COMPACT_ATOMS: atom_id res chain seq x y z
N MET A 1 -34.92 29.23 15.44
CA MET A 1 -33.80 29.32 14.47
C MET A 1 -33.67 27.96 13.82
N SER A 2 -34.14 27.82 12.58
CA SER A 2 -34.22 26.54 11.87
C SER A 2 -32.85 26.16 11.31
N SER A 3 -32.30 25.03 11.76
CA SER A 3 -31.07 24.47 11.19
C SER A 3 -31.30 24.15 9.70
N PRO A 4 -30.39 24.55 8.79
CA PRO A 4 -30.54 24.25 7.38
C PRO A 4 -30.52 22.74 7.17
N LYS A 5 -31.58 22.23 6.51
CA LYS A 5 -31.71 20.82 6.15
C LYS A 5 -30.58 20.48 5.16
N PRO A 6 -29.77 19.44 5.41
CA PRO A 6 -28.68 19.06 4.51
C PRO A 6 -29.23 18.55 3.17
N GLU A 7 -29.24 19.40 2.15
CA GLU A 7 -29.59 18.98 0.79
C GLU A 7 -28.41 18.24 0.15
N GLY A 8 -28.59 16.93 -0.06
CA GLY A 8 -27.70 16.08 -0.84
C GLY A 8 -26.71 15.23 -0.02
N ARG A 9 -26.36 14.06 -0.56
CA ARG A 9 -25.50 13.04 0.08
C ARG A 9 -24.13 13.58 0.52
N PHE A 10 -23.64 14.63 -0.13
CA PHE A 10 -22.34 15.26 0.15
C PHE A 10 -22.39 16.39 1.18
N SER A 11 -23.57 16.89 1.55
CA SER A 11 -23.69 17.99 2.52
C SER A 11 -23.23 17.55 3.91
N ALA A 12 -23.60 16.33 4.34
CA ALA A 12 -23.12 15.72 5.57
C ALA A 12 -21.58 15.59 5.60
N TYR A 13 -20.99 15.14 4.49
CA TYR A 13 -19.52 15.06 4.36
C TYR A 13 -18.85 16.43 4.39
N LYS A 14 -19.41 17.43 3.71
CA LYS A 14 -18.89 18.81 3.74
C LYS A 14 -18.95 19.40 5.14
N ILE A 15 -20.00 19.11 5.91
CA ILE A 15 -20.15 19.56 7.30
C ILE A 15 -19.11 18.87 8.20
N ALA A 16 -18.93 17.55 8.06
CA ALA A 16 -17.91 16.80 8.81
C ALA A 16 -16.48 17.26 8.47
N LEU A 17 -16.18 17.53 7.20
CA LEU A 17 -14.89 18.06 6.79
C LEU A 17 -14.66 19.47 7.34
N LYS A 18 -15.66 20.35 7.27
CA LYS A 18 -15.58 21.69 7.86
C LYS A 18 -15.35 21.65 9.37
N SER A 19 -15.98 20.73 10.09
CA SER A 19 -15.77 20.58 11.54
C SER A 19 -14.36 20.06 11.86
N VAL A 20 -13.82 19.13 11.07
CA VAL A 20 -12.43 18.67 11.19
C VAL A 20 -11.45 19.81 10.91
N SER A 21 -11.64 20.57 9.83
CA SER A 21 -10.80 21.74 9.51
C SER A 21 -10.85 22.82 10.60
N ALA A 22 -12.02 23.07 11.18
CA ALA A 22 -12.17 24.03 12.28
C ALA A 22 -11.44 23.57 13.55
N ARG A 23 -11.47 22.26 13.87
CA ARG A 23 -10.75 21.69 15.01
C ARG A 23 -9.24 21.65 14.79
N THR A 24 -8.78 21.41 13.57
CA THR A 24 -7.36 21.30 13.24
C THR A 24 -6.72 22.63 12.84
N GLY A 25 -7.49 23.72 12.66
CA GLY A 25 -6.97 25.05 12.31
C GLY A 25 -6.27 25.13 10.95
N THR A 26 -6.38 24.09 10.12
CA THR A 26 -5.74 24.00 8.80
C THR A 26 -6.78 24.08 7.69
N PRO A 27 -6.54 24.83 6.59
CA PRO A 27 -7.48 24.91 5.48
C PRO A 27 -7.65 23.55 4.78
N LEU A 28 -8.89 23.19 4.44
CA LEU A 28 -9.27 21.89 3.86
C LEU A 28 -8.38 21.40 2.70
N PRO A 29 -8.01 22.23 1.71
CA PRO A 29 -7.15 21.77 0.61
C PRO A 29 -5.77 21.31 1.09
N SER A 30 -5.17 22.01 2.06
CA SER A 30 -3.87 21.63 2.62
C SER A 30 -3.93 20.31 3.37
N LEU A 31 -5.05 20.03 4.05
CA LEU A 31 -5.27 18.78 4.78
C LEU A 31 -5.39 17.61 3.81
N LEU A 32 -6.12 17.77 2.70
CA LEU A 32 -6.23 16.76 1.65
C LEU A 32 -4.88 16.47 0.98
N VAL A 33 -4.12 17.51 0.65
CA VAL A 33 -2.77 17.34 0.08
C VAL A 33 -1.85 16.63 1.06
N SER A 34 -1.89 17.02 2.34
CA SER A 34 -1.10 16.37 3.39
C SER A 34 -1.47 14.90 3.56
N PHE A 35 -2.77 14.59 3.57
CA PHE A 35 -3.28 13.23 3.61
C PHE A 35 -2.79 12.41 2.41
N GLY A 36 -2.93 12.94 1.20
CA GLY A 36 -2.47 12.26 -0.02
C GLY A 36 -0.97 11.98 0.02
N VAL A 37 -0.15 12.98 0.34
CA VAL A 37 1.31 12.79 0.43
C VAL A 37 1.67 11.74 1.48
N LEU A 38 1.04 11.80 2.66
CA LEU A 38 1.33 10.84 3.71
C LEU A 38 0.84 9.43 3.38
N HIS A 39 -0.30 9.32 2.69
CA HIS A 39 -0.84 8.06 2.20
C HIS A 39 0.12 7.39 1.21
N GLU A 40 0.69 8.17 0.28
CA GLU A 40 1.67 7.67 -0.68
C GLU A 40 3.00 7.29 -0.01
N LEU A 41 3.51 8.12 0.91
CA LEU A 41 4.73 7.81 1.66
C LEU A 41 4.58 6.54 2.49
N THR A 42 3.44 6.37 3.15
CA THR A 42 3.11 5.15 3.90
C THR A 42 2.78 3.97 2.99
N ALA A 43 2.67 4.14 1.67
CA ALA A 43 2.61 3.03 0.72
C ALA A 43 4.00 2.61 0.23
N ILE A 44 4.88 3.57 -0.06
CA ILE A 44 6.24 3.31 -0.58
C ILE A 44 7.14 2.74 0.51
N LEU A 45 7.13 3.31 1.72
CA LEU A 45 8.04 2.90 2.78
C LEU A 45 7.85 1.43 3.21
N PRO A 46 6.62 0.94 3.48
CA PRO A 46 6.43 -0.47 3.80
C PRO A 46 6.76 -1.39 2.62
N LEU A 47 6.43 -0.99 1.39
CA LEU A 47 6.72 -1.80 0.22
C LEU A 47 8.23 -2.03 0.07
N VAL A 48 9.01 -0.95 0.11
CA VAL A 48 10.47 -0.99 0.00
C VAL A 48 11.08 -1.67 1.23
N GLY A 49 10.64 -1.33 2.43
CA GLY A 49 11.14 -1.89 3.68
C GLY A 49 10.91 -3.39 3.80
N VAL A 50 9.70 -3.86 3.48
CA VAL A 50 9.38 -5.30 3.49
C VAL A 50 10.14 -6.02 2.40
N PHE A 51 10.29 -5.44 1.20
CA PHE A 51 11.09 -6.06 0.14
C PHE A 51 12.54 -6.31 0.58
N TYR A 52 13.22 -5.27 1.06
CA TYR A 52 14.61 -5.39 1.50
C TYR A 52 14.75 -6.24 2.76
N GLY A 53 13.79 -6.16 3.69
CA GLY A 53 13.76 -7.03 4.86
C GLY A 53 13.58 -8.51 4.47
N ALA A 54 12.65 -8.79 3.55
CA ALA A 54 12.42 -10.13 3.06
C ALA A 54 13.64 -10.71 2.33
N ARG A 55 14.29 -9.87 1.51
CA ARG A 55 15.54 -10.19 0.82
C ARG A 55 16.69 -10.46 1.77
N ALA A 56 16.85 -9.63 2.81
CA ALA A 56 17.92 -9.79 3.79
C ALA A 56 17.76 -11.06 4.64
N LEU A 57 16.52 -11.45 4.94
CA LEU A 57 16.20 -12.60 5.77
C LEU A 57 15.95 -13.89 4.97
N GLY A 58 15.86 -13.81 3.64
CA GLY A 58 15.52 -14.94 2.77
C GLY A 58 14.14 -15.54 3.03
N ILE A 59 13.19 -14.74 3.53
CA ILE A 59 11.84 -15.21 3.89
C ILE A 59 10.87 -15.23 2.72
N GLY A 60 11.13 -14.48 1.64
CA GLY A 60 10.22 -14.39 0.50
C GLY A 60 9.92 -15.75 -0.13
N GLU A 61 10.96 -16.50 -0.50
CA GLU A 61 10.84 -17.84 -1.10
C GLU A 61 10.10 -18.82 -0.17
N ARG A 62 10.41 -18.78 1.13
CA ARG A 62 9.79 -19.66 2.13
C ARG A 62 8.29 -19.41 2.27
N VAL A 63 7.89 -18.14 2.30
CA VAL A 63 6.48 -17.76 2.40
C VAL A 63 5.72 -18.15 1.14
N ILE A 64 6.28 -17.89 -0.05
CA ILE A 64 5.64 -18.27 -1.31
C ILE A 64 5.53 -19.79 -1.43
N ASN A 65 6.60 -20.53 -1.13
CA ASN A 65 6.56 -21.99 -1.14
C ASN A 65 5.57 -22.55 -0.12
N ALA A 66 5.46 -21.98 1.08
CA ALA A 66 4.44 -22.41 2.05
C ALA A 66 3.02 -22.20 1.52
N VAL A 67 2.72 -21.04 0.95
CA VAL A 67 1.38 -20.72 0.42
C VAL A 67 1.02 -21.58 -0.80
N VAL A 68 2.00 -21.90 -1.66
CA VAL A 68 1.78 -22.68 -2.88
C VAL A 68 1.82 -24.19 -2.62
N MET A 69 2.71 -24.70 -1.76
CA MET A 69 2.79 -26.13 -1.45
C MET A 69 1.65 -26.60 -0.54
N GLU A 70 1.08 -25.76 0.33
CA GLU A 70 -0.14 -26.07 1.09
C GLU A 70 -1.37 -26.33 0.19
N ASP A 71 -1.33 -25.89 -1.07
CA ASP A 71 -2.37 -26.12 -2.07
C ASP A 71 -2.49 -27.60 -2.47
N SER A 72 -1.39 -28.36 -2.39
CA SER A 72 -1.36 -29.76 -2.82
C SER A 72 -1.82 -30.76 -1.74
N SER A 73 -1.92 -30.34 -0.48
CA SER A 73 -2.12 -31.24 0.66
C SER A 73 -3.47 -31.12 1.38
N SER A 74 -4.39 -30.24 0.96
CA SER A 74 -5.52 -29.83 1.80
C SER A 74 -6.91 -30.03 1.19
N GLN A 75 -7.30 -31.30 1.04
CA GLN A 75 -8.70 -31.71 0.80
C GLN A 75 -9.52 -31.91 2.10
N HIS A 76 -8.98 -31.59 3.29
CA HIS A 76 -9.68 -31.78 4.56
C HIS A 76 -9.22 -30.78 5.64
N SER A 77 -9.94 -29.65 5.81
CA SER A 77 -9.88 -28.84 7.03
C SER A 77 -11.20 -28.10 7.20
N GLN A 78 -11.94 -28.42 8.27
CA GLN A 78 -13.35 -28.08 8.46
C GLN A 78 -13.60 -26.68 9.08
N ASP A 79 -12.55 -25.85 9.24
CA ASP A 79 -12.65 -24.53 9.88
C ASP A 79 -12.73 -23.39 8.85
N GLY A 80 -13.93 -22.80 8.73
CA GLY A 80 -14.28 -21.81 7.70
C GLY A 80 -13.49 -20.50 7.79
N ALA A 81 -13.06 -20.08 8.98
CA ALA A 81 -12.28 -18.85 9.15
C ALA A 81 -10.86 -18.99 8.59
N VAL A 82 -10.21 -20.12 8.84
CA VAL A 82 -8.88 -20.42 8.32
C VAL A 82 -8.93 -20.65 6.81
N ALA A 83 -9.97 -21.31 6.31
CA ALA A 83 -10.21 -21.47 4.88
C ALA A 83 -10.40 -20.12 4.16
N TRP A 84 -11.17 -19.20 4.74
CA TRP A 84 -11.34 -17.85 4.20
C TRP A 84 -10.01 -17.09 4.16
N GLY A 85 -9.26 -17.09 5.28
CA GLY A 85 -7.97 -16.41 5.36
C GLY A 85 -6.97 -16.91 4.30
N ARG A 86 -6.93 -18.22 4.07
CA ARG A 86 -6.10 -18.82 3.01
C ARG A 86 -6.50 -18.37 1.62
N ASN A 87 -7.79 -18.33 1.30
CA ASN A 87 -8.27 -17.85 -0.01
C ASN A 87 -7.90 -16.38 -0.26
N VAL A 88 -7.97 -15.55 0.78
CA VAL A 88 -7.54 -14.15 0.72
C VAL A 88 -6.04 -14.05 0.45
N LEU A 89 -5.21 -14.82 1.16
CA LEU A 89 -3.76 -14.85 0.95
C LEU A 89 -3.40 -15.32 -0.46
N LYS A 90 -4.03 -16.38 -0.97
CA LYS A 90 -3.84 -16.85 -2.35
C LYS A 90 -4.14 -15.77 -3.37
N THR A 91 -5.29 -15.10 -3.21
CA THR A 91 -5.68 -13.98 -4.08
C THR A 91 -4.63 -12.87 -4.07
N TRP A 92 -4.05 -12.57 -2.91
CA TRP A 92 -3.01 -11.55 -2.79
C TRP A 92 -1.67 -11.99 -3.38
N VAL A 93 -1.32 -13.27 -3.29
CA VAL A 93 -0.14 -13.84 -3.97
C VAL A 93 -0.31 -13.73 -5.48
N ASP A 94 -1.45 -14.15 -6.02
CA ASP A 94 -1.73 -14.07 -7.47
C ASP A 94 -1.74 -12.63 -7.99
N GLU A 95 -2.31 -11.70 -7.22
CA GLU A 95 -2.24 -10.27 -7.55
C GLU A 95 -0.81 -9.73 -7.48
N GLY A 96 -0.07 -10.12 -6.45
CA GLY A 96 1.32 -9.71 -6.25
C GLY A 96 2.20 -10.23 -7.38
N ASP A 97 1.95 -11.46 -7.86
CA ASP A 97 2.64 -12.05 -9.00
C ASP A 97 2.41 -11.25 -10.28
N ARG A 98 1.14 -10.93 -10.60
CA ARG A 98 0.80 -10.09 -11.76
C ARG A 98 1.44 -8.71 -11.67
N TRP A 99 1.44 -8.11 -10.48
CA TRP A 99 2.07 -6.81 -10.25
C TRP A 99 3.59 -6.90 -10.41
N ALA A 100 4.23 -7.90 -9.79
CA ALA A 100 5.67 -8.12 -9.85
C ALA A 100 6.14 -8.39 -11.27
N THR A 101 5.40 -9.22 -12.03
CA THR A 101 5.67 -9.47 -13.45
C THR A 101 5.52 -8.20 -14.27
N LYS A 102 4.44 -7.43 -14.09
CA LYS A 102 4.19 -6.19 -14.85
C LYS A 102 5.23 -5.11 -14.57
N VAL A 103 5.59 -4.90 -13.30
CA VAL A 103 6.57 -3.88 -12.89
C VAL A 103 7.99 -4.36 -13.22
N GLY A 104 8.29 -5.62 -12.93
CA GLY A 104 9.57 -6.26 -13.24
C GLY A 104 9.90 -6.16 -14.72
N THR A 105 9.01 -6.61 -15.60
CA THR A 105 9.24 -6.60 -17.06
C THR A 105 9.22 -5.19 -17.66
N ARG A 106 8.47 -4.24 -17.09
CA ARG A 106 8.48 -2.83 -17.54
C ARG A 106 9.81 -2.13 -17.26
N TYR A 107 10.39 -2.38 -16.10
CA TYR A 107 11.50 -1.59 -15.57
C TYR A 107 12.81 -2.37 -15.42
N GLY A 108 12.80 -3.70 -15.65
CA GLY A 108 13.95 -4.56 -15.39
C GLY A 108 14.22 -4.77 -13.91
N LEU A 109 13.18 -4.82 -13.07
CA LEU A 109 13.28 -4.94 -11.62
C LEU A 109 13.09 -6.39 -11.17
N PHE A 110 13.52 -6.72 -9.95
CA PHE A 110 13.30 -8.02 -9.30
C PHE A 110 13.85 -9.24 -10.06
N GLY A 111 14.84 -9.03 -10.92
CA GLY A 111 15.43 -10.10 -11.73
C GLY A 111 14.72 -10.34 -13.08
N TYR A 112 13.70 -9.57 -13.43
CA TYR A 112 13.11 -9.61 -14.77
C TYR A 112 13.96 -8.84 -15.78
N GLU A 113 14.04 -9.37 -17.01
CA GLU A 113 14.53 -8.62 -18.15
C GLU A 113 13.45 -7.67 -18.68
N LYS A 114 13.86 -6.50 -19.16
CA LYS A 114 12.94 -5.49 -19.68
C LYS A 114 12.28 -6.02 -20.97
N GLY A 115 10.98 -6.28 -20.91
CA GLY A 115 10.19 -6.86 -22.01
C GLY A 115 10.20 -8.39 -22.09
N GLY A 116 10.71 -9.09 -21.07
CA GLY A 116 10.64 -10.55 -21.00
C GLY A 116 9.24 -11.08 -20.65
N ASP A 117 9.00 -12.36 -20.94
CA ASP A 117 7.73 -13.06 -20.69
C ASP A 117 7.91 -14.21 -19.69
N LEU A 118 8.42 -13.88 -18.50
CA LEU A 118 8.62 -14.85 -17.42
C LEU A 118 7.39 -14.85 -16.49
N ASN A 119 6.83 -16.03 -16.23
CA ASN A 119 5.81 -16.22 -15.19
C ASN A 119 6.45 -16.06 -13.81
N GLY A 120 6.04 -15.06 -13.04
CA GLY A 120 6.70 -14.67 -11.80
C GLY A 120 6.66 -15.70 -10.69
N VAL A 121 5.52 -16.36 -10.47
CA VAL A 121 5.41 -17.47 -9.50
C VAL A 121 6.29 -18.64 -9.91
N SER A 122 6.35 -18.95 -11.21
CA SER A 122 7.24 -20.01 -11.71
C SER A 122 8.70 -19.65 -11.50
N ALA A 123 9.10 -18.40 -11.70
CA ALA A 123 10.45 -17.92 -11.40
C ALA A 123 10.75 -17.94 -9.90
N ALA A 124 9.79 -17.55 -9.06
CA ALA A 124 9.93 -17.55 -7.61
C ALA A 124 10.11 -18.95 -7.01
N ILE A 125 9.54 -19.99 -7.64
CA ILE A 125 9.59 -21.37 -7.16
C ILE A 125 10.69 -22.20 -7.86
N SER A 126 10.87 -22.00 -9.16
CA SER A 126 11.67 -22.90 -10.03
C SER A 126 13.07 -22.41 -10.33
N VAL A 127 13.39 -21.15 -10.02
CA VAL A 127 14.74 -20.58 -10.20
C VAL A 127 15.38 -20.37 -8.83
N PRO A 128 16.11 -21.37 -8.30
CA PRO A 128 16.87 -21.21 -7.07
C PRO A 128 17.92 -20.09 -7.25
N GLY A 129 17.93 -19.12 -6.34
CA GLY A 129 18.92 -18.05 -6.30
C GLY A 129 18.31 -16.66 -6.37
N HIS A 130 19.20 -15.66 -6.46
CA HIS A 130 18.85 -14.25 -6.28
C HIS A 130 17.70 -13.73 -7.18
N ILE A 131 17.56 -14.29 -8.38
CA ILE A 131 16.54 -13.87 -9.37
C ILE A 131 15.15 -14.36 -8.93
N GLY A 132 14.97 -15.64 -8.61
CA GLY A 132 13.69 -16.16 -8.11
C GLY A 132 13.34 -15.60 -6.74
N GLY A 133 14.34 -15.45 -5.86
CA GLY A 133 14.16 -14.86 -4.55
C GLY A 133 13.67 -13.42 -4.58
N ASP A 134 14.19 -12.58 -5.48
CA ASP A 134 13.74 -11.19 -5.61
C ASP A 134 12.28 -11.08 -6.07
N VAL A 135 11.82 -11.98 -6.95
CA VAL A 135 10.40 -12.05 -7.32
C VAL A 135 9.55 -12.45 -6.12
N ALA A 136 9.95 -13.48 -5.38
CA ALA A 136 9.25 -13.92 -4.18
C ALA A 136 9.16 -12.80 -3.11
N ASN A 137 10.26 -12.09 -2.89
CA ASN A 137 10.32 -10.94 -1.98
C ASN A 137 9.38 -9.82 -2.43
N ALA A 138 9.26 -9.56 -3.73
CA ALA A 138 8.36 -8.54 -4.28
C ALA A 138 6.88 -8.90 -4.08
N ILE A 139 6.51 -10.17 -4.31
CA ILE A 139 5.15 -10.67 -4.10
C ILE A 139 4.77 -10.57 -2.62
N VAL A 140 5.66 -11.01 -1.71
CA VAL A 140 5.45 -10.90 -0.27
C VAL A 140 5.34 -9.45 0.17
N ALA A 141 6.23 -8.58 -0.32
CA ALA A 141 6.17 -7.15 -0.01
C ALA A 141 4.85 -6.51 -0.45
N TYR A 142 4.33 -6.88 -1.63
CA TYR A 142 3.02 -6.44 -2.09
C TYR A 142 1.90 -6.91 -1.15
N GLY A 143 1.87 -8.21 -0.83
CA GLY A 143 0.86 -8.81 0.05
C GLY A 143 0.85 -8.19 1.45
N VAL A 144 2.02 -8.04 2.08
CA VAL A 144 2.16 -7.40 3.39
C VAL A 144 1.76 -5.94 3.35
N THR A 145 2.19 -5.20 2.33
CA THR A 145 1.80 -3.80 2.15
C THR A 145 0.28 -3.70 2.03
N LYS A 146 -0.37 -4.59 1.28
CA LYS A 146 -1.82 -4.68 1.15
C LYS A 146 -2.51 -5.00 2.48
N ALA A 147 -1.96 -5.91 3.29
CA ALA A 147 -2.48 -6.22 4.62
C ALA A 147 -2.47 -5.00 5.56
N ILE A 148 -1.47 -4.12 5.43
CA ILE A 148 -1.32 -2.91 6.24
C ILE A 148 -2.24 -1.76 5.76
N LEU A 149 -3.02 -1.92 4.67
CA LEU A 149 -3.93 -0.88 4.14
C LEU A 149 -4.82 -0.21 5.21
N PRO A 150 -5.55 -0.94 6.08
CA PRO A 150 -6.44 -0.32 7.06
C PRO A 150 -5.66 0.56 8.05
N LEU A 151 -4.49 0.07 8.48
CA LEU A 151 -3.61 0.79 9.38
C LEU A 151 -3.02 2.05 8.71
N ARG A 152 -2.68 1.99 7.41
CA ARG A 152 -2.19 3.14 6.64
C ARG A 152 -3.20 4.27 6.58
N VAL A 153 -4.47 3.95 6.35
CA VAL A 153 -5.56 4.94 6.34
C VAL A 153 -5.70 5.58 7.72
N GLY A 154 -5.70 4.78 8.79
CA GLY A 154 -5.78 5.27 10.16
C GLY A 154 -4.63 6.22 10.53
N ILE A 155 -3.39 5.79 10.28
CA ILE A 155 -2.18 6.60 10.54
C ILE A 155 -2.20 7.89 9.71
N SER A 156 -2.59 7.80 8.43
CA SER A 156 -2.62 8.97 7.53
C SER A 156 -3.64 10.01 8.01
N ILE A 157 -4.83 9.58 8.44
CA ILE A 157 -5.85 10.48 9.00
C ILE A 157 -5.32 11.17 10.28
N TYR A 158 -4.68 10.40 11.17
CA TYR A 158 -4.17 10.92 12.44
C TYR A 158 -3.03 11.94 12.27
N LEU A 159 -2.11 11.68 11.34
CA LEU A 159 -0.91 12.51 11.15
C LEU A 159 -1.11 13.69 10.17
N SER A 160 -2.15 13.65 9.32
CA SER A 160 -2.45 14.72 8.35
C SER A 160 -2.50 16.14 8.96
N PRO A 161 -3.13 16.36 10.14
CA PRO A 161 -3.14 17.69 10.78
C PRO A 161 -1.75 18.16 11.21
N MET A 162 -0.90 17.26 11.72
CA MET A 162 0.47 17.61 12.12
C MET A 162 1.35 17.92 10.91
N PHE A 163 1.28 17.10 9.87
CA PHE A 163 2.05 17.27 8.65
C PHE A 163 1.67 18.57 7.91
N SER A 164 0.38 18.90 7.85
CA SER A 164 -0.09 20.15 7.23
C SER A 164 0.54 21.39 7.88
N ARG A 165 0.59 21.42 9.22
CA ARG A 165 1.19 22.52 9.99
C ARG A 165 2.71 22.58 9.85
N GLN A 166 3.39 21.43 9.86
CA GLN A 166 4.86 21.38 9.86
C GLN A 166 5.49 21.51 8.47
N VAL A 167 4.84 21.01 7.42
CA VAL A 167 5.45 20.91 6.07
C VAL A 167 4.76 21.83 5.07
N ILE A 168 3.42 21.82 5.02
CA ILE A 168 2.69 22.57 3.97
C ILE A 168 2.62 24.06 4.27
N GLU A 169 2.43 24.44 5.54
CA GLU A 169 2.36 25.85 5.91
C GLU A 169 3.66 26.65 5.66
N PRO A 170 4.87 26.16 6.03
CA PRO A 170 6.12 26.83 5.66
C PRO A 170 6.41 26.76 4.15
N LEU A 171 6.05 25.66 3.47
CA LEU A 171 6.23 25.54 2.03
C LEU A 171 5.34 26.55 1.27
N ARG A 172 4.09 26.75 1.70
CA ARG A 172 3.18 27.76 1.15
C ARG A 172 3.71 29.18 1.34
N LYS A 173 4.22 29.51 2.53
CA LYS A 173 4.84 30.82 2.82
C LYS A 173 6.08 31.07 1.95
N THR A 174 6.84 30.01 1.63
CA THR A 174 8.05 30.08 0.81
C THR A 174 7.73 30.21 -0.69
N LEU A 175 6.72 29.47 -1.18
CA LEU A 175 6.28 29.52 -2.59
C LEU A 175 5.48 30.78 -2.94
N GLN A 176 4.77 31.39 -1.98
CA GLN A 176 4.05 32.65 -2.21
C GLN A 176 4.93 33.90 -2.11
N ARG A 177 6.14 33.79 -1.56
CA ARG A 177 7.11 34.90 -1.49
C ARG A 177 7.49 35.50 -2.86
N PRO A 178 7.77 34.72 -3.91
CA PRO A 178 8.10 35.28 -5.22
C PRO A 178 6.90 35.86 -5.99
N PHE A 179 5.67 35.48 -5.65
CA PHE A 179 4.46 35.90 -6.39
C PHE A 179 3.74 37.12 -5.79
N ARG A 180 4.28 37.69 -4.69
CA ARG A 180 3.73 38.87 -4.00
C ARG A 180 4.59 40.14 -4.18
N ARG A 181 5.56 40.11 -5.09
CA ARG A 181 6.28 41.30 -5.56
C ARG A 181 5.69 41.77 -6.88
#